data_AF-A0A011UGH7-F1
#
_entry.id   AF-A0A011UGH7-F1
#
_cell.length_a   1.000
_cell.length_b   1.000
_cell.length_c   1.000
_cell.angle_alpha   90.00
_cell.angle_beta   90.00
_cell.angle_gamma   90.00
#
_symmetry.space_group_name_H-M   'P 1'
#
loop_
_entity.id
_entity.type
_entity.pdbx_description
1 polymer ?
#
loop_
_entity_poly.entity_id
_entity_poly.type
_entity_poly.pdbx_seq_one_letter_code
_entity_poly.pdbx_strand_id
1 'polypeptide(L)'
;MFENFDFSDFWHDSQYALDEYVGESPTDEYIESIEKELGYKLPESYKYLIKQHNGGIPNNTAFRMDIPTTWSKDHISIEGIYGVDRKRDNSVCGETGTEFWIDEWEYPAIGIAICDTPSAGHEMVFLDYRECGKDGEPKVVYIEQENDMRIVPIADTFEEFIRGLISEDEFDYE
;
A
#
# COMPACT_ATOMS: atom_id res chain seq x y z
N MET A 1 6.12 -6.67 -16.65
CA MET A 1 5.65 -6.53 -15.27
C MET A 1 6.80 -6.92 -14.37
N PHE A 2 7.28 -6.03 -13.51
CA PHE A 2 8.44 -6.27 -12.63
C PHE A 2 9.66 -6.91 -13.34
N GLU A 3 9.96 -6.48 -14.58
CA GLU A 3 11.09 -7.05 -15.33
C GLU A 3 12.41 -6.86 -14.55
N ASN A 4 13.16 -7.95 -14.40
CA ASN A 4 14.43 -8.02 -13.67
C ASN A 4 14.36 -7.58 -12.19
N PHE A 5 13.18 -7.60 -11.56
CA PHE A 5 13.05 -7.41 -10.12
C PHE A 5 13.10 -8.77 -9.42
N ASP A 6 13.91 -8.89 -8.36
CA ASP A 6 14.07 -10.11 -7.60
C ASP A 6 13.25 -10.04 -6.30
N PHE A 7 12.22 -10.88 -6.21
CA PHE A 7 11.37 -10.97 -5.03
C PHE A 7 11.86 -11.99 -3.99
N SER A 8 12.98 -12.68 -4.22
CA SER A 8 13.43 -13.80 -3.37
C SER A 8 13.71 -13.42 -1.91
N ASP A 9 14.06 -12.15 -1.65
CA ASP A 9 14.29 -11.59 -0.32
C ASP A 9 13.44 -10.33 -0.08
N PHE A 10 12.29 -10.24 -0.75
CA PHE A 10 11.42 -9.07 -0.65
C PHE A 10 10.57 -9.09 0.63
N TRP A 11 10.05 -10.25 1.02
CA TRP A 11 9.10 -10.38 2.14
C TRP A 11 9.78 -10.83 3.44
N HIS A 12 9.39 -10.19 4.54
CA HIS A 12 9.72 -10.57 5.91
C HIS A 12 8.59 -11.41 6.52
N ASP A 13 8.55 -12.72 6.22
CA ASP A 13 7.51 -13.65 6.69
C ASP A 13 7.70 -14.05 8.17
N SER A 14 7.63 -13.07 9.07
CA SER A 14 7.47 -13.31 10.50
C SER A 14 6.10 -13.94 10.79
N GLN A 15 5.95 -14.58 11.96
CA GLN A 15 4.65 -15.13 12.36
C GLN A 15 3.56 -14.05 12.38
N TYR A 16 3.90 -12.84 12.83
CA TYR A 16 2.98 -11.70 12.83
C TYR A 16 2.55 -11.32 11.41
N ALA A 17 3.50 -11.19 10.47
CA ALA A 17 3.18 -10.88 9.07
C ALA A 17 2.22 -11.93 8.47
N LEU A 18 2.50 -13.22 8.70
CA LEU A 18 1.70 -14.34 8.20
C LEU A 18 0.27 -14.38 8.77
N ASP A 19 0.09 -13.96 10.01
CA ASP A 19 -1.20 -13.97 10.69
C ASP A 19 -2.06 -12.75 10.31
N GLU A 20 -1.45 -11.57 10.26
CA GLU A 20 -2.19 -10.30 10.12
C GLU A 20 -2.36 -9.84 8.66
N TYR A 21 -1.38 -10.14 7.78
CA TYR A 21 -1.37 -9.61 6.41
C TYR A 21 -1.53 -10.69 5.34
N VAL A 22 -0.81 -11.82 5.46
CA VAL A 22 -0.66 -12.77 4.34
C VAL A 22 -1.92 -13.60 4.10
N GLY A 23 -2.61 -13.32 3.00
CA GLY A 23 -3.80 -14.04 2.56
C GLY A 23 -3.53 -15.31 1.74
N GLU A 24 -4.59 -16.07 1.45
CA GLU A 24 -4.52 -17.14 0.43
C GLU A 24 -4.28 -16.55 -0.96
N SER A 25 -3.52 -17.24 -1.83
CA SER A 25 -3.30 -16.77 -3.21
C SER A 25 -4.64 -16.63 -3.96
N PRO A 26 -4.98 -15.43 -4.47
CA PRO A 26 -6.29 -15.17 -5.04
C PRO A 26 -6.41 -15.70 -6.48
N THR A 27 -7.61 -16.11 -6.88
CA THR A 27 -7.94 -16.37 -8.29
C THR A 27 -8.32 -15.07 -9.00
N ASP A 28 -8.37 -15.09 -10.33
CA ASP A 28 -8.81 -13.94 -11.12
C ASP A 28 -10.26 -13.54 -10.79
N GLU A 29 -11.16 -14.50 -10.64
CA GLU A 29 -12.55 -14.23 -10.27
C GLU A 29 -12.66 -13.62 -8.86
N TYR A 30 -11.78 -14.02 -7.94
CA TYR A 30 -11.72 -13.42 -6.61
C TYR A 30 -11.26 -11.97 -6.67
N ILE A 31 -10.22 -11.68 -7.45
CA ILE A 31 -9.74 -10.30 -7.68
C ILE A 31 -10.84 -9.45 -8.31
N GLU A 32 -11.56 -9.95 -9.32
CA GLU A 32 -12.69 -9.23 -9.93
C GLU A 32 -13.79 -8.91 -8.91
N SER A 33 -14.03 -9.81 -7.94
CA SER A 33 -14.97 -9.54 -6.85
C SER A 33 -14.52 -8.39 -5.94
N ILE A 34 -13.21 -8.29 -5.70
CA ILE A 34 -12.60 -7.24 -4.87
C ILE A 34 -12.68 -5.90 -5.60
N GLU A 35 -12.30 -5.85 -6.88
CA GLU A 35 -12.41 -4.64 -7.71
C GLU A 35 -13.85 -4.13 -7.77
N LYS A 36 -14.84 -5.04 -7.82
CA LYS A 36 -16.27 -4.67 -7.82
C LYS A 36 -16.72 -4.06 -6.49
N GLU A 37 -16.21 -4.57 -5.38
CA GLU A 37 -16.50 -4.09 -4.03
C GLU A 37 -15.90 -2.71 -3.80
N LEU A 38 -14.60 -2.57 -4.09
CA LEU A 38 -13.88 -1.30 -3.99
C LEU A 38 -14.39 -0.24 -4.99
N GLY A 39 -14.95 -0.68 -6.12
CA GLY A 39 -15.39 0.20 -7.21
C GLY A 39 -14.25 0.70 -8.10
N TYR A 40 -13.04 0.13 -7.96
CA TYR A 40 -11.80 0.50 -8.65
C TYR A 40 -11.14 -0.73 -9.27
N LYS A 41 -10.52 -0.56 -10.44
CA LYS A 41 -9.64 -1.58 -11.03
C LYS A 41 -8.28 -1.55 -10.37
N LEU A 42 -7.80 -2.70 -9.90
CA LEU A 42 -6.47 -2.80 -9.33
C LEU A 42 -5.40 -2.69 -10.42
N PRO A 43 -4.27 -2.00 -10.16
CA PRO A 43 -3.15 -1.96 -11.09
C PRO A 43 -2.70 -3.37 -11.47
N GLU A 44 -2.29 -3.57 -12.71
CA GLU A 44 -1.81 -4.89 -13.17
C GLU A 44 -0.55 -5.34 -12.39
N SER A 45 0.28 -4.40 -11.96
CA SER A 45 1.44 -4.64 -11.10
C SER A 45 1.04 -5.09 -9.70
N TYR A 46 -0.02 -4.51 -9.13
CA TYR A 46 -0.58 -4.94 -7.85
C TYR A 46 -1.10 -6.38 -7.93
N LYS A 47 -1.90 -6.68 -8.97
CA LYS A 47 -2.42 -8.04 -9.22
C LYS A 47 -1.31 -9.05 -9.44
N TYR A 48 -0.22 -8.66 -10.09
CA TYR A 48 0.95 -9.51 -10.25
C TYR A 48 1.57 -9.86 -8.89
N LEU A 49 1.78 -8.87 -8.02
CA LEU A 49 2.38 -9.06 -6.70
C LEU A 49 1.54 -9.99 -5.82
N ILE A 50 0.25 -9.69 -5.65
CA ILE A 50 -0.65 -10.45 -4.74
C ILE A 50 -0.85 -11.92 -5.16
N LYS A 51 -0.67 -12.23 -6.45
CA LYS A 51 -0.73 -13.63 -6.93
C LYS A 51 0.52 -14.44 -6.53
N GLN A 52 1.65 -13.78 -6.29
CA GLN A 52 2.85 -14.42 -5.77
C GLN A 52 2.82 -14.48 -4.24
N HIS A 53 2.38 -13.40 -3.60
CA HIS A 53 2.33 -13.26 -2.15
C HIS A 53 1.27 -12.21 -1.77
N ASN A 54 0.17 -12.65 -1.15
CA ASN A 54 -1.06 -11.86 -1.03
C ASN A 54 -1.07 -10.96 0.22
N GLY A 55 -0.22 -9.94 0.18
CA GLY A 55 0.01 -9.01 1.29
C GLY A 55 1.09 -9.51 2.25
N GLY A 56 1.69 -8.62 3.03
CA GLY A 56 2.79 -8.96 3.92
C GLY A 56 3.62 -7.75 4.34
N ILE A 57 4.68 -7.99 5.10
CA ILE A 57 5.66 -6.97 5.47
C ILE A 57 6.90 -7.14 4.58
N PRO A 58 7.34 -6.13 3.82
CA PRO A 58 8.59 -6.22 3.07
C PRO A 58 9.82 -6.08 3.98
N ASN A 59 10.97 -6.62 3.58
CA ASN A 59 12.25 -6.39 4.29
C ASN A 59 12.71 -4.92 4.16
N ASN A 60 12.35 -4.26 3.06
CA ASN A 60 12.62 -2.85 2.80
C ASN A 60 11.32 -2.06 2.95
N THR A 61 11.26 -1.16 3.93
CA THR A 61 10.05 -0.46 4.32
C THR A 61 10.11 1.06 4.13
N ALA A 62 11.27 1.63 3.80
CA ALA A 62 11.41 3.06 3.55
C ALA A 62 11.27 3.43 2.07
N PHE A 63 10.74 4.62 1.81
CA PHE A 63 10.68 5.22 0.48
C PHE A 63 11.20 6.65 0.52
N ARG A 64 12.17 6.97 -0.35
CA ARG A 64 12.82 8.29 -0.38
C ARG A 64 11.88 9.36 -0.91
N MET A 65 11.90 10.52 -0.28
CA MET A 65 11.07 11.69 -0.60
C MET A 65 11.93 12.92 -0.86
N ASP A 66 11.56 13.71 -1.86
CA ASP A 66 12.18 15.02 -2.13
C ASP A 66 11.55 16.17 -1.32
N ILE A 67 10.42 15.89 -0.66
CA ILE A 67 9.64 16.86 0.11
C ILE A 67 9.45 16.33 1.53
N PRO A 68 9.68 17.14 2.58
CA PRO A 68 9.47 16.73 3.96
C PRO A 68 8.02 16.32 4.27
N THR A 69 7.92 15.37 5.19
CA THR A 69 6.70 14.99 5.92
C THR A 69 6.68 15.64 7.30
N THR A 70 5.64 15.37 8.09
CA THR A 70 5.48 15.82 9.47
C THR A 70 6.60 15.30 10.39
N TRP A 71 7.20 14.15 10.08
CA TRP A 71 8.19 13.49 10.94
C TRP A 71 9.56 13.31 10.28
N SER A 72 9.68 13.36 8.95
CA SER A 72 10.95 13.17 8.23
C SER A 72 11.20 14.23 7.18
N LYS A 73 12.49 14.50 6.91
CA LYS A 73 12.92 15.46 5.89
C LYS A 73 12.97 14.84 4.49
N ASP A 74 13.14 13.53 4.39
CA ASP A 74 13.58 12.88 3.15
C ASP A 74 13.06 11.46 2.93
N HIS A 75 12.13 10.95 3.75
CA HIS A 75 11.52 9.64 3.54
C HIS A 75 10.14 9.48 4.18
N ILE A 76 9.45 8.42 3.78
CA ILE A 76 8.36 7.79 4.52
C ILE A 76 8.74 6.36 4.86
N SER A 77 7.99 5.74 5.78
CA SER A 77 8.05 4.31 6.08
C SER A 77 6.66 3.71 5.95
N ILE A 78 6.59 2.46 5.50
CA ILE A 78 5.40 1.61 5.57
C ILE A 78 5.62 0.49 6.59
N GLU A 79 4.54 -0.05 7.14
CA GLU A 79 4.61 -1.25 7.99
C GLU A 79 4.37 -2.49 7.12
N GLY A 80 3.22 -2.58 6.47
CA GLY A 80 2.88 -3.68 5.58
C GLY A 80 2.20 -3.25 4.29
N ILE A 81 2.23 -4.15 3.31
CA ILE A 81 1.52 -4.04 2.05
C ILE A 81 0.26 -4.90 2.15
N TYR A 82 -0.89 -4.32 1.88
CA TYR A 82 -2.17 -5.01 1.98
C TYR A 82 -2.35 -6.03 0.87
N GLY A 83 -2.89 -7.19 1.25
CA GLY A 83 -3.40 -8.18 0.31
C GLY A 83 -4.85 -7.89 -0.09
N VAL A 84 -5.50 -8.87 -0.70
CA VAL A 84 -6.92 -8.82 -1.07
C VAL A 84 -7.78 -9.85 -0.34
N ASP A 85 -7.21 -10.71 0.50
CA ASP A 85 -7.99 -11.71 1.22
C ASP A 85 -8.78 -11.06 2.36
N ARG A 86 -10.12 -11.01 2.20
CA ARG A 86 -11.06 -10.44 3.18
C ARG A 86 -10.99 -11.06 4.59
N LYS A 87 -10.35 -12.22 4.74
CA LYS A 87 -10.16 -12.86 6.05
C LYS A 87 -9.00 -12.24 6.85
N ARG A 88 -8.18 -11.39 6.23
CA ARG A 88 -7.08 -10.67 6.86
C ARG A 88 -7.53 -9.26 7.18
N ASP A 89 -7.32 -8.86 8.43
CA ASP A 89 -7.69 -7.52 8.91
C ASP A 89 -6.94 -6.47 8.08
N ASN A 90 -5.63 -6.65 7.90
CA ASN A 90 -4.77 -5.79 7.08
C ASN A 90 -4.80 -6.19 5.59
N SER A 91 -5.99 -6.09 4.99
CA SER A 91 -6.20 -6.23 3.55
C SER A 91 -7.07 -5.10 3.01
N VAL A 92 -7.07 -4.88 1.69
CA VAL A 92 -7.82 -3.76 1.08
C VAL A 92 -9.32 -3.79 1.38
N CYS A 93 -9.88 -4.97 1.67
CA CYS A 93 -11.27 -5.23 2.05
C CYS A 93 -11.40 -5.93 3.42
N GLY A 94 -10.37 -5.80 4.28
CA GLY A 94 -10.36 -6.36 5.63
C GLY A 94 -11.05 -5.44 6.65
N GLU A 95 -11.00 -5.81 7.93
CA GLU A 95 -11.56 -5.00 9.03
C GLU A 95 -10.91 -3.60 9.09
N THR A 96 -9.61 -3.51 8.83
CA THR A 96 -8.84 -2.25 8.72
C THR A 96 -8.54 -1.91 7.26
N GLY A 97 -9.47 -2.24 6.36
CA GLY A 97 -9.36 -2.00 4.92
C GLY A 97 -9.76 -0.59 4.47
N THR A 98 -9.90 -0.41 3.15
CA THR A 98 -10.13 0.91 2.53
C THR A 98 -11.37 1.63 3.07
N GLU A 99 -12.50 0.92 3.20
CA GLU A 99 -13.75 1.52 3.71
C GLU A 99 -13.60 1.99 5.15
N PHE A 100 -12.92 1.24 6.02
CA PHE A 100 -12.68 1.65 7.41
C PHE A 100 -11.93 2.98 7.49
N TRP A 101 -10.84 3.13 6.73
CA TRP A 101 -10.06 4.37 6.76
C TRP A 101 -10.84 5.58 6.24
N ILE A 102 -11.68 5.37 5.22
CA ILE A 102 -12.50 6.43 4.64
C ILE A 102 -13.68 6.80 5.57
N ASP A 103 -14.45 5.82 6.02
CA ASP A 103 -15.72 6.06 6.70
C ASP A 103 -15.53 6.35 8.20
N GLU A 104 -14.61 5.65 8.87
CA GLU A 104 -14.40 5.78 10.31
C GLU A 104 -13.28 6.78 10.66
N TRP A 105 -12.24 6.88 9.82
CA TRP A 105 -11.10 7.78 10.03
C TRP A 105 -11.11 9.02 9.12
N GLU A 106 -12.16 9.18 8.30
CA GLU A 106 -12.39 10.33 7.43
C GLU A 106 -11.28 10.57 6.39
N TYR A 107 -10.49 9.54 6.04
CA TYR A 107 -9.54 9.64 4.93
C TYR A 107 -10.27 9.96 3.62
N PRO A 108 -9.63 10.71 2.70
CA PRO A 108 -10.30 11.16 1.50
C PRO A 108 -10.60 9.97 0.56
N ALA A 109 -11.84 9.89 0.07
CA ALA A 109 -12.31 8.83 -0.82
C ALA A 109 -11.77 8.97 -2.26
N ILE A 110 -10.45 8.85 -2.43
CA ILE A 110 -9.71 9.04 -3.69
C ILE A 110 -9.34 7.72 -4.37
N GLY A 111 -9.50 6.60 -3.68
CA GLY A 111 -9.08 5.30 -4.15
C GLY A 111 -8.92 4.29 -3.02
N ILE A 112 -7.83 3.53 -3.04
CA ILE A 112 -7.65 2.31 -2.25
C ILE A 112 -6.48 2.48 -1.28
N ALA A 113 -6.68 2.19 0.00
CA ALA A 113 -5.60 2.10 0.98
C ALA A 113 -4.81 0.80 0.75
N ILE A 114 -3.49 0.90 0.54
CA ILE A 114 -2.65 -0.23 0.15
C ILE A 114 -1.48 -0.52 1.09
N CYS A 115 -1.11 0.44 1.94
CA CYS A 115 -0.15 0.22 3.03
C CYS A 115 -0.57 1.03 4.25
N ASP A 116 -0.41 0.43 5.42
CA ASP A 116 -0.28 1.16 6.67
C ASP A 116 1.17 1.58 6.91
N THR A 117 1.34 2.41 7.94
CA THR A 117 2.64 2.90 8.39
C THR A 117 2.81 2.66 9.89
N PRO A 118 4.03 2.78 10.42
CA PRO A 118 4.27 2.69 11.87
C PRO A 118 3.54 3.75 12.72
N SER A 119 2.84 4.69 12.08
CA SER A 119 2.09 5.77 12.73
C SER A 119 0.76 5.34 13.38
N ALA A 120 0.37 4.07 13.27
CA ALA A 120 -0.92 3.56 13.75
C ALA A 120 -2.14 4.31 13.16
N GLY A 121 -2.08 4.62 11.86
CA GLY A 121 -3.19 5.18 11.08
C GLY A 121 -3.21 6.70 10.96
N HIS A 122 -2.25 7.41 11.55
CA HIS A 122 -2.10 8.86 11.33
C HIS A 122 -1.54 9.19 9.95
N GLU A 123 -0.93 8.21 9.29
CA GLU A 123 -0.40 8.29 7.95
C GLU A 123 -0.69 7.01 7.20
N MET A 124 -1.00 7.10 5.91
CA MET A 124 -1.37 5.95 5.09
C MET A 124 -0.89 6.10 3.65
N VAL A 125 -0.71 4.98 2.95
CA VAL A 125 -0.40 4.95 1.50
C VAL A 125 -1.62 4.48 0.71
N PHE A 126 -2.01 5.28 -0.28
CA PHE A 126 -3.18 5.04 -1.11
C PHE A 126 -2.80 4.97 -2.60
N LEU A 127 -3.60 4.23 -3.37
CA LEU A 127 -3.71 4.39 -4.82
C LEU A 127 -4.71 5.53 -5.10
N ASP A 128 -4.28 6.57 -5.80
CA ASP A 128 -5.09 7.76 -6.11
C ASP A 128 -5.61 7.72 -7.56
N TYR A 129 -6.93 7.57 -7.70
CA TYR A 129 -7.61 7.47 -9.00
C TYR A 129 -8.22 8.78 -9.47
N ARG A 130 -8.03 9.91 -8.76
CA ARG A 130 -8.67 11.20 -9.11
C ARG A 130 -8.35 11.66 -10.53
N GLU A 131 -7.13 11.43 -11.01
CA GLU A 131 -6.69 11.85 -12.34
C GLU A 131 -7.02 10.82 -13.44
N CYS A 132 -6.80 9.53 -13.19
CA CYS A 132 -6.93 8.48 -14.20
C CYS A 132 -8.35 7.89 -14.29
N GLY A 133 -9.19 8.15 -13.29
CA GLY A 133 -10.51 7.53 -13.14
C GLY A 133 -10.43 6.08 -12.68
N LYS A 134 -11.56 5.54 -12.23
CA LYS A 134 -11.62 4.24 -11.52
C LYS A 134 -11.09 3.01 -12.27
N ASP A 135 -10.91 3.10 -13.59
CA ASP A 135 -10.45 2.03 -14.46
C ASP A 135 -9.03 2.28 -15.01
N GLY A 136 -8.38 3.38 -14.62
CA GLY A 136 -7.05 3.79 -15.10
C GLY A 136 -5.90 3.30 -14.22
N GLU A 137 -4.67 3.64 -14.60
CA GLU A 137 -3.46 3.38 -13.77
C GLU A 137 -3.33 4.53 -12.74
N PRO A 138 -3.52 4.27 -11.43
CA PRO A 138 -3.44 5.28 -10.40
C PRO A 138 -1.99 5.60 -10.01
N LYS A 139 -1.77 6.82 -9.51
CA LYS A 139 -0.54 7.16 -8.80
C LYS A 139 -0.58 6.57 -7.39
N VAL A 140 0.59 6.43 -6.79
CA VAL A 140 0.70 6.12 -5.35
C VAL A 140 0.88 7.44 -4.60
N VAL A 141 0.11 7.62 -3.53
CA VAL A 141 0.18 8.81 -2.67
C VAL A 141 0.35 8.41 -1.21
N TYR A 142 1.05 9.25 -0.47
CA TYR A 142 1.13 9.23 0.98
C TYR A 142 0.23 10.33 1.55
N ILE A 143 -0.52 10.02 2.60
CA ILE A 143 -1.50 10.93 3.19
C ILE A 143 -1.17 11.16 4.66
N GLU A 144 -1.07 12.43 5.06
CA GLU A 144 -0.80 12.87 6.43
C GLU A 144 -2.09 13.37 7.09
N GLN A 145 -2.68 12.57 7.98
CA GLN A 145 -3.94 12.93 8.66
C GLN A 145 -3.79 14.22 9.48
N GLU A 146 -2.70 14.34 10.25
CA GLU A 146 -2.45 15.48 11.14
C GLU A 146 -2.10 16.78 10.40
N ASN A 147 -1.90 16.73 9.09
CA ASN A 147 -1.56 17.86 8.24
C ASN A 147 -2.69 18.18 7.25
N ASP A 148 -3.91 18.32 7.77
CA ASP A 148 -5.13 18.60 7.01
C ASP A 148 -5.37 17.61 5.85
N MET A 149 -5.11 16.32 6.07
CA MET A 149 -5.16 15.27 5.04
C MET A 149 -4.29 15.61 3.82
N ARG A 150 -3.08 16.14 4.04
CA ARG A 150 -2.14 16.47 2.95
C ARG A 150 -1.81 15.21 2.17
N ILE A 151 -2.09 15.25 0.87
CA ILE A 151 -1.82 14.17 -0.07
C ILE A 151 -0.55 14.49 -0.85
N VAL A 152 0.44 13.61 -0.79
CA VAL A 152 1.73 13.74 -1.46
C VAL A 152 1.91 12.59 -2.45
N PRO A 153 1.99 12.84 -3.77
CA PRO A 153 2.35 11.82 -4.74
C PRO A 153 3.77 11.30 -4.50
N ILE A 154 3.93 9.98 -4.45
CA ILE A 154 5.22 9.32 -4.17
C ILE A 154 5.70 8.45 -5.33
N ALA A 155 4.81 7.95 -6.20
CA ALA A 155 5.18 7.23 -7.42
C ALA A 155 4.10 7.37 -8.49
N ASP A 156 4.48 7.30 -9.78
CA ASP A 156 3.50 7.39 -10.88
C ASP A 156 2.76 6.07 -11.11
N THR A 157 3.31 4.95 -10.62
CA THR A 157 2.67 3.62 -10.66
C THR A 157 2.98 2.80 -9.41
N PHE A 158 2.17 1.77 -9.14
CA PHE A 158 2.46 0.83 -8.06
C PHE A 158 3.76 0.05 -8.28
N GLU A 159 4.13 -0.29 -9.53
CA GLU A 159 5.41 -0.96 -9.82
C GLU A 159 6.60 -0.08 -9.43
N GLU A 160 6.57 1.22 -9.73
CA GLU A 160 7.61 2.16 -9.32
C GLU A 160 7.72 2.29 -7.81
N PHE A 161 6.58 2.35 -7.10
CA PHE A 161 6.56 2.38 -5.64
C PHE A 161 7.27 1.16 -5.03
N ILE A 162 6.86 -0.05 -5.43
CA ILE A 162 7.45 -1.30 -4.93
C ILE A 162 8.95 -1.40 -5.24
N ARG A 163 9.39 -0.93 -6.42
CA ARG A 163 10.82 -0.90 -6.78
C ARG A 163 11.63 0.13 -6.00
N GLY A 164 10.99 1.19 -5.52
CA GLY A 164 11.63 2.27 -4.79
C GLY A 164 11.77 2.02 -3.30
N LEU A 165 11.20 0.93 -2.77
CA LEU A 165 11.38 0.51 -1.38
C LEU A 165 12.84 0.13 -1.12
N ILE A 166 13.43 0.76 -0.11
CA ILE A 166 14.80 0.55 0.35
C ILE A 166 14.85 0.31 1.86
N SER A 167 16.02 -0.10 2.36
CA SER A 167 16.22 -0.31 3.79
C SER A 167 16.11 1.01 4.55
N GLU A 168 15.50 0.97 5.74
CA GLU A 168 15.46 2.12 6.65
C GLU A 168 16.86 2.54 7.12
N ASP A 169 17.83 1.62 7.12
CA ASP A 169 19.23 1.90 7.49
C ASP A 169 19.92 2.91 6.55
N GLU A 170 19.31 3.23 5.40
CA GLU A 170 19.76 4.28 4.48
C GLU A 170 19.44 5.70 4.97
N PHE A 171 18.69 5.83 6.08
CA PHE A 171 18.25 7.11 6.63
C PHE A 171 18.70 7.26 8.09
N ASP A 172 19.15 8.47 8.42
CA ASP A 172 19.46 8.84 9.80
C ASP A 172 18.19 9.40 10.47
N TYR A 173 17.75 8.76 11.55
CA TYR A 173 16.74 9.32 12.43
C TYR A 173 17.44 10.32 13.39
N GLU A 174 17.27 11.63 13.14
CA GLU A 174 17.79 12.71 14.01
C GLU A 174 17.09 12.78 15.38
#